data_AF-A0A3A4J0L0-F1
#
_entry.id   AF-A0A3A4J0L0-F1
#
_cell.length_a   1.000
_cell.length_b   1.000
_cell.length_c   1.000
_cell.angle_alpha   90.00
_cell.angle_beta   90.00
_cell.angle_gamma   90.00
#
_symmetry.space_group_name_H-M   'P 1'
#
loop_
_entity.id
_entity.type
_entity.pdbx_description
1 polymer ?
#
loop_
_entity_poly.entity_id
_entity_poly.type
_entity_poly.pdbx_seq_one_letter_code
_entity_poly.pdbx_strand_id
1 'polypeptide(L)'
;MEIKKTARYLAAMFLLVCNTHLLYGLDTETQKAGLVDIQDIDSSIVLDIRYATKYNFTGHALYPSEKCYLRRVVAEKLKRAQEMYKTKGLCIKIFDCYRPLSVQKRMWELIQDERYVANPAAGSKHNRAAAVDLTLLDAEGNELDMGTGYDDFTPSSAPGAEGISAEARKNRAVLVKVMTECGFKPSTTEWWHYDSDDWEQYDILDTGFPQLTQ
;
A
#
# COMPACT_ATOMS: atom_id res chain seq x y z
N MET A 1 -2.58 85.07 21.99
CA MET A 1 -3.75 85.42 21.16
C MET A 1 -3.96 84.29 20.17
N GLU A 2 -5.08 83.57 20.31
CA GLU A 2 -5.55 82.45 19.47
C GLU A 2 -5.57 82.81 17.97
N ILE A 3 -5.55 81.88 17.00
CA ILE A 3 -6.72 81.10 16.56
C ILE A 3 -6.30 79.87 15.73
N LYS A 4 -6.95 78.75 16.05
CA LYS A 4 -6.98 77.44 15.37
C LYS A 4 -7.49 77.54 13.92
N LYS A 5 -7.04 76.63 13.04
CA LYS A 5 -7.92 75.97 12.04
C LYS A 5 -7.33 74.63 11.56
N THR A 6 -8.21 73.64 11.63
CA THR A 6 -8.13 72.20 11.39
C THR A 6 -8.19 71.79 9.91
N ALA A 7 -7.48 70.71 9.54
CA ALA A 7 -7.88 69.70 8.53
C ALA A 7 -6.98 68.45 8.73
N ARG A 8 -7.46 67.36 9.35
CA ARG A 8 -8.24 66.21 8.82
C ARG A 8 -7.46 65.30 7.84
N TYR A 9 -7.09 64.11 8.36
CA TYR A 9 -6.97 62.76 7.78
C TYR A 9 -6.20 62.60 6.44
N LEU A 10 -5.32 61.62 6.21
CA LEU A 10 -5.40 60.18 6.51
C LEU A 10 -4.04 59.61 6.96
N ALA A 11 -4.06 58.82 8.03
CA ALA A 11 -3.03 57.83 8.30
C ALA A 11 -3.31 56.59 7.41
N ALA A 12 -2.44 56.32 6.44
CA ALA A 12 -2.43 55.05 5.74
C ALA A 12 -1.77 53.99 6.62
N MET A 13 -2.56 53.39 7.50
CA MET A 13 -2.14 52.21 8.26
C MET A 13 -2.22 51.01 7.32
N PHE A 14 -1.11 50.70 6.64
CA PHE A 14 -0.95 49.45 5.91
C PHE A 14 -0.89 48.31 6.94
N LEU A 15 -2.07 47.80 7.31
CA LEU A 15 -2.20 46.50 7.96
C LEU A 15 -1.78 45.46 6.92
N LEU A 16 -0.49 45.12 6.92
CA LEU A 16 -0.02 43.87 6.35
C LEU A 16 -0.58 42.76 7.26
N VAL A 17 -1.83 42.37 7.03
CA VAL A 17 -2.32 41.08 7.52
C VAL A 17 -1.51 40.06 6.74
N CYS A 18 -0.39 39.64 7.34
CA CYS A 18 0.32 38.44 6.94
C CYS A 18 -0.68 37.32 7.18
N ASN A 19 -1.46 37.02 6.15
CA ASN A 19 -2.41 35.94 6.16
C ASN A 19 -1.55 34.68 6.12
N THR A 20 -1.14 34.21 7.29
CA THR A 20 -0.62 32.86 7.47
C THR A 20 -1.78 31.88 7.30
N HIS A 21 -2.41 31.90 6.12
CA HIS A 21 -2.95 30.70 5.55
C HIS A 21 -1.74 29.89 5.11
N LEU A 22 -1.21 29.17 6.09
CA LEU A 22 -0.54 27.90 5.88
C LEU A 22 -1.32 27.19 4.77
N LEU A 23 -0.66 27.00 3.62
CA LEU A 23 -1.22 26.36 2.44
C LEU A 23 -1.51 24.89 2.76
N TYR A 24 -2.56 24.62 3.52
CA TYR A 24 -3.24 23.33 3.56
C TYR A 24 -4.23 23.31 2.40
N GLY A 25 -3.68 23.14 1.20
CA GLY A 25 -4.46 23.03 -0.01
C GLY A 25 -3.71 22.14 -0.97
N LEU A 26 -4.13 20.86 -1.01
CA LEU A 26 -4.26 19.99 -2.19
C LEU A 26 -4.23 18.50 -1.77
N ASP A 27 -5.12 18.07 -0.87
CA ASP A 27 -5.32 16.64 -0.60
C ASP A 27 -6.78 16.25 -0.82
N THR A 28 -7.30 16.47 -2.02
CA THR A 28 -8.73 16.23 -2.29
C THR A 28 -9.04 14.88 -2.90
N GLU A 29 -8.10 14.22 -3.60
CA GLU A 29 -8.37 12.96 -4.30
C GLU A 29 -7.93 11.72 -3.50
N THR A 30 -6.73 11.71 -2.90
CA THR A 30 -6.30 10.68 -1.92
C THR A 30 -7.23 10.65 -0.71
N GLN A 31 -7.62 11.83 -0.22
CA GLN A 31 -8.52 11.98 0.93
C GLN A 31 -9.98 11.63 0.59
N LYS A 32 -10.46 11.88 -0.65
CA LYS A 32 -11.75 11.36 -1.14
C LYS A 32 -11.76 9.84 -1.26
N ALA A 33 -10.65 9.25 -1.72
CA ALA A 33 -10.51 7.81 -1.82
C ALA A 33 -10.17 7.15 -0.47
N GLY A 34 -9.84 7.92 0.57
CA GLY A 34 -9.43 7.40 1.87
C GLY A 34 -8.16 6.55 1.85
N LEU A 35 -7.26 6.82 0.89
CA LEU A 35 -6.01 6.10 0.71
C LEU A 35 -4.83 6.85 1.35
N VAL A 36 -3.86 6.10 1.85
CA VAL A 36 -2.61 6.61 2.41
C VAL A 36 -1.43 5.83 1.84
N ASP A 37 -0.28 6.48 1.67
CA ASP A 37 0.97 5.77 1.40
C ASP A 37 1.44 5.09 2.69
N ILE A 38 1.81 3.82 2.62
CA ILE A 38 2.34 3.08 3.78
C ILE A 38 3.61 3.73 4.33
N GLN A 39 4.42 4.39 3.49
CA GLN A 39 5.64 5.08 3.94
C GLN A 39 5.35 6.28 4.86
N ASP A 40 4.17 6.90 4.75
CA ASP A 40 3.74 7.98 5.64
C ASP A 40 3.29 7.45 7.02
N ILE A 41 2.97 6.15 7.09
CA ILE A 41 2.50 5.48 8.33
C ILE A 41 3.66 4.78 9.05
N ASP A 42 4.51 4.07 8.31
CA ASP A 42 5.74 3.46 8.82
C ASP A 42 6.80 3.36 7.70
N SER A 43 7.73 4.31 7.69
CA SER A 43 8.83 4.40 6.71
C SER A 43 9.90 3.31 6.87
N SER A 44 9.79 2.43 7.87
CA SER A 44 10.70 1.28 8.00
C SER A 44 10.28 0.08 7.16
N ILE A 45 9.04 0.06 6.64
CA ILE A 45 8.57 -1.00 5.75
C ILE A 45 9.27 -0.83 4.40
N VAL A 46 9.83 -1.91 3.86
CA VAL A 46 10.56 -1.85 2.59
C VAL A 46 9.57 -2.05 1.43
N LEU A 47 9.73 -1.28 0.35
CA LEU A 47 8.92 -1.41 -0.86
C LEU A 47 9.74 -1.99 -2.02
N ASP A 48 9.15 -2.93 -2.73
CA ASP A 48 9.63 -3.52 -3.98
C ASP A 48 8.42 -3.73 -4.89
N ILE A 49 7.77 -2.63 -5.27
CA ILE A 49 6.48 -2.63 -5.96
C ILE A 49 6.65 -3.17 -7.38
N ARG A 50 6.45 -4.48 -7.54
CA ARG A 50 6.86 -5.24 -8.73
C ARG A 50 6.19 -4.75 -10.01
N TYR A 51 4.93 -4.36 -9.91
CA TYR A 51 4.15 -3.86 -11.05
C TYR A 51 4.50 -2.42 -11.45
N ALA A 52 5.34 -1.70 -10.71
CA ALA A 52 5.96 -0.46 -11.18
C ALA A 52 7.16 -0.70 -12.10
N THR A 53 7.62 -1.94 -12.20
CA THR A 53 8.79 -2.35 -13.01
C THR A 53 8.41 -3.38 -14.05
N LYS A 54 9.34 -3.77 -14.93
CA LYS A 54 9.17 -4.92 -15.84
C LYS A 54 9.42 -6.28 -15.17
N TYR A 55 9.87 -6.30 -13.91
CA TYR A 55 10.25 -7.50 -13.18
C TYR A 55 9.04 -8.09 -12.44
N ASN A 56 8.02 -8.45 -13.22
CA ASN A 56 6.81 -9.13 -12.78
C ASN A 56 6.36 -10.11 -13.89
N PHE A 57 5.39 -10.97 -13.59
CA PHE A 57 4.94 -12.01 -14.50
C PHE A 57 4.39 -11.52 -15.86
N THR A 58 3.97 -10.26 -15.96
CA THR A 58 3.50 -9.68 -17.24
C THR A 58 4.65 -9.17 -18.12
N GLY A 59 5.85 -8.96 -17.58
CA GLY A 59 6.99 -8.37 -18.30
C GLY A 59 6.84 -6.87 -18.62
N HIS A 60 5.76 -6.22 -18.15
CA HIS A 60 5.47 -4.82 -18.38
C HIS A 60 5.36 -4.04 -17.06
N ALA A 61 5.82 -2.80 -17.06
CA ALA A 61 5.46 -1.85 -16.01
C ALA A 61 3.99 -1.44 -16.17
N LEU A 62 3.21 -1.64 -15.11
CA LEU A 62 1.77 -1.39 -15.06
C LEU A 62 1.42 -0.21 -14.16
N TYR A 63 2.26 0.09 -13.16
CA TYR A 63 2.13 1.25 -12.28
C TYR A 63 3.10 2.36 -12.70
N PRO A 64 2.72 3.64 -12.55
CA PRO A 64 3.60 4.76 -12.84
C PRO A 64 4.50 5.16 -11.66
N SER A 65 4.34 4.54 -10.48
CA SER A 65 5.16 4.82 -9.30
C SER A 65 5.32 3.57 -8.42
N GLU A 66 6.37 3.58 -7.59
CA GLU A 66 6.69 2.52 -6.61
C GLU A 66 6.04 2.76 -5.24
N LYS A 67 4.96 3.54 -5.18
CA LYS A 67 4.23 3.82 -3.94
C LYS A 67 3.27 2.67 -3.60
N CYS A 68 3.10 2.39 -2.31
CA CYS A 68 2.09 1.43 -1.83
C CYS A 68 0.96 2.20 -1.13
N TYR A 69 -0.19 2.28 -1.80
CA TYR A 69 -1.38 2.88 -1.22
C TYR A 69 -2.29 1.83 -0.58
N LEU A 70 -2.83 2.15 0.60
CA LEU A 70 -3.75 1.31 1.35
C LEU A 70 -4.87 2.15 1.97
N ARG A 71 -5.96 1.53 2.38
CA ARG A 71 -6.87 2.16 3.37
C ARG A 71 -6.06 2.47 4.63
N ARG A 72 -6.30 3.63 5.25
CA ARG A 72 -5.60 4.00 6.50
C ARG A 72 -5.67 2.89 7.56
N VAL A 73 -6.84 2.31 7.78
CA VAL A 73 -7.02 1.23 8.77
C VAL A 73 -6.17 -0.01 8.42
N VAL A 74 -6.06 -0.34 7.14
CA VAL A 74 -5.24 -1.46 6.65
C VAL A 74 -3.75 -1.16 6.81
N ALA A 75 -3.32 0.08 6.54
CA ALA A 75 -1.94 0.52 6.77
C ALA A 75 -1.56 0.46 8.27
N GLU A 76 -2.46 0.86 9.18
CA GLU A 76 -2.24 0.74 10.62
C GLU A 76 -2.18 -0.74 11.08
N LYS A 77 -2.94 -1.65 10.45
CA LYS A 77 -2.80 -3.09 10.69
C LYS A 77 -1.40 -3.59 10.27
N LEU A 78 -0.89 -3.17 9.12
CA LEU A 78 0.46 -3.50 8.67
C LEU A 78 1.55 -2.92 9.56
N LYS A 79 1.40 -1.69 10.04
CA LYS A 79 2.32 -1.09 11.01
C LYS A 79 2.42 -1.93 12.29
N ARG A 80 1.28 -2.40 12.82
CA ARG A 80 1.30 -3.33 13.98
C ARG A 80 2.02 -4.64 13.67
N ALA A 81 1.81 -5.20 12.47
CA ALA A 81 2.53 -6.38 12.03
C ALA A 81 4.05 -6.12 11.96
N GLN A 82 4.46 -4.98 11.39
CA GLN A 82 5.85 -4.54 11.33
C GLN A 82 6.47 -4.39 12.72
N GLU A 83 5.77 -3.78 13.67
CA GLU A 83 6.21 -3.68 15.07
C GLU A 83 6.43 -5.07 15.68
N MET A 84 5.54 -6.04 15.41
CA MET A 84 5.69 -7.41 15.88
C MET A 84 6.86 -8.15 15.21
N TYR A 85 7.09 -7.96 13.91
CA TYR A 85 8.23 -8.55 13.20
C TYR A 85 9.57 -7.97 13.69
N LYS A 86 9.63 -6.68 13.98
CA LYS A 86 10.82 -6.04 14.55
C LYS A 86 11.26 -6.69 15.86
N THR A 87 10.31 -7.11 16.72
CA THR A 87 10.66 -7.86 17.96
C THR A 87 11.34 -9.21 17.70
N LYS A 88 11.27 -9.71 16.47
CA LYS A 88 11.88 -10.97 16.01
C LYS A 88 13.13 -10.74 15.16
N GLY A 89 13.58 -9.49 15.01
CA GLY A 89 14.68 -9.13 14.12
C GLY A 89 14.31 -9.22 12.64
N LEU A 90 13.02 -9.08 12.30
CA LEU A 90 12.49 -9.18 10.94
C LEU A 90 11.88 -7.84 10.49
N CYS A 91 11.81 -7.63 9.18
CA CYS A 91 11.20 -6.45 8.56
C CYS A 91 10.27 -6.85 7.41
N ILE A 92 9.15 -6.15 7.22
CA ILE A 92 8.26 -6.36 6.08
C ILE A 92 8.89 -5.79 4.80
N LYS A 93 8.79 -6.56 3.71
CA LYS A 93 8.93 -6.05 2.33
C LYS A 93 7.66 -6.29 1.53
N ILE A 94 7.14 -5.24 0.90
CA ILE A 94 5.89 -5.27 0.13
C ILE A 94 6.15 -5.34 -1.37
N PHE A 95 5.41 -6.20 -2.07
CA PHE A 95 5.41 -6.38 -3.52
C PHE A 95 4.23 -5.70 -4.23
N ASP A 96 3.04 -5.70 -3.61
CA ASP A 96 1.85 -5.04 -4.17
C ASP A 96 0.86 -4.61 -3.07
N CYS A 97 0.08 -3.56 -3.37
CA CYS A 97 -0.93 -2.96 -2.49
C CYS A 97 -2.17 -2.56 -3.31
N TYR A 98 -2.62 -1.30 -3.24
CA TYR A 98 -3.68 -0.82 -4.11
C TYR A 98 -3.33 -0.99 -5.59
N ARG A 99 -4.21 -1.71 -6.28
CA ARG A 99 -4.17 -1.91 -7.73
C ARG A 99 -5.45 -1.30 -8.33
N PRO A 100 -5.40 -0.29 -9.21
CA PRO A 100 -6.60 0.19 -9.90
C PRO A 100 -7.29 -0.91 -10.69
N LEU A 101 -8.63 -0.89 -10.75
CA LEU A 101 -9.41 -1.89 -11.51
C LEU A 101 -9.00 -1.94 -13.00
N SER A 102 -8.66 -0.79 -13.59
CA SER A 102 -8.12 -0.68 -14.96
C SER A 102 -6.81 -1.45 -15.14
N VAL A 103 -5.93 -1.47 -14.13
CA VAL A 103 -4.72 -2.28 -14.16
C VAL A 103 -5.05 -3.77 -14.03
N GLN A 104 -6.00 -4.15 -13.17
CA GLN A 104 -6.48 -5.54 -13.08
C GLN A 104 -7.02 -6.04 -14.44
N LYS A 105 -7.82 -5.22 -15.13
CA LYS A 105 -8.32 -5.53 -16.48
C LYS A 105 -7.18 -5.70 -17.48
N ARG A 106 -6.17 -4.83 -17.43
CA ARG A 106 -4.99 -4.93 -18.30
C ARG A 106 -4.16 -6.19 -18.01
N MET A 107 -3.97 -6.55 -16.74
CA MET A 107 -3.31 -7.83 -16.37
C MET A 107 -4.10 -9.01 -16.93
N TRP A 108 -5.42 -8.98 -16.80
CA TRP A 108 -6.30 -10.02 -17.33
C TRP A 108 -6.21 -10.15 -18.85
N GLU A 109 -6.17 -9.02 -19.59
CA GLU A 109 -6.00 -9.00 -21.04
C GLU A 109 -4.68 -9.65 -21.50
N LEU A 110 -3.61 -9.50 -20.73
CA LEU A 110 -2.29 -10.05 -21.06
C LEU A 110 -2.16 -11.55 -20.78
N ILE A 111 -2.92 -12.06 -19.79
CA ILE A 111 -2.64 -13.38 -19.18
C ILE A 111 -3.80 -14.36 -19.41
N GLN A 112 -5.05 -13.89 -19.27
CA GLN A 112 -6.28 -14.67 -19.48
C GLN A 112 -6.33 -16.02 -18.75
N ASP A 113 -5.77 -16.08 -17.54
CA ASP A 113 -5.71 -17.28 -16.72
C ASP A 113 -6.02 -16.95 -15.25
N GLU A 114 -7.12 -17.52 -14.74
CA GLU A 114 -7.61 -17.29 -13.37
C GLU A 114 -6.67 -17.82 -12.28
N ARG A 115 -5.70 -18.68 -12.64
CA ARG A 115 -4.64 -19.10 -11.72
C ARG A 115 -3.67 -17.98 -11.39
N TYR A 116 -3.58 -16.96 -12.25
CA TYR A 116 -2.59 -15.88 -12.18
C TYR A 116 -3.23 -14.54 -11.84
N VAL A 117 -4.45 -14.29 -12.34
CA VAL A 117 -5.11 -13.00 -12.24
C VAL A 117 -6.58 -13.21 -11.96
N ALA A 118 -7.09 -12.67 -10.85
CA ALA A 118 -8.52 -12.72 -10.55
C ALA A 118 -9.37 -12.10 -11.68
N ASN A 119 -10.48 -12.74 -12.02
CA ASN A 119 -11.40 -12.26 -13.04
C ASN A 119 -11.90 -10.84 -12.69
N PRO A 120 -11.65 -9.82 -13.55
CA PRO A 120 -11.93 -8.43 -13.21
C PRO A 120 -13.42 -8.12 -13.09
N ALA A 121 -14.33 -9.01 -13.53
CA ALA A 121 -15.77 -8.82 -13.40
C ALA A 121 -16.23 -8.68 -11.94
N ALA A 122 -15.57 -9.38 -11.02
CA ALA A 122 -15.84 -9.29 -9.58
C ALA A 122 -14.89 -8.32 -8.85
N GLY A 123 -13.85 -7.82 -9.54
CA GLY A 123 -12.73 -7.09 -8.96
C GLY A 123 -11.86 -7.96 -8.04
N SER A 124 -10.94 -7.31 -7.33
CA SER A 124 -10.04 -7.92 -6.34
C SER A 124 -9.98 -7.08 -5.07
N LYS A 125 -9.43 -7.63 -3.99
CA LYS A 125 -9.22 -6.89 -2.73
C LYS A 125 -8.07 -5.89 -2.84
N HIS A 126 -7.12 -6.11 -3.77
CA HIS A 126 -6.17 -5.07 -4.18
C HIS A 126 -6.89 -3.85 -4.76
N ASN A 127 -7.98 -4.03 -5.52
CA ASN A 127 -8.77 -2.89 -6.04
C ASN A 127 -9.55 -2.16 -4.94
N ARG A 128 -9.68 -2.75 -3.75
CA ARG A 128 -10.29 -2.13 -2.57
C ARG A 128 -9.26 -1.47 -1.65
N ALA A 129 -7.97 -1.52 -2.01
CA ALA A 129 -6.83 -1.11 -1.18
C ALA A 129 -6.83 -1.82 0.19
N ALA A 130 -7.28 -3.08 0.19
CA ALA A 130 -7.52 -3.89 1.37
C ALA A 130 -6.86 -5.28 1.27
N ALA A 131 -5.90 -5.43 0.36
CA ALA A 131 -5.00 -6.58 0.26
C ALA A 131 -3.56 -6.10 0.12
N VAL A 132 -2.63 -6.97 0.48
CA VAL A 132 -1.19 -6.73 0.39
C VAL A 132 -0.48 -8.03 0.00
N ASP A 133 0.50 -7.90 -0.88
CA ASP A 133 1.44 -8.96 -1.21
C ASP A 133 2.78 -8.63 -0.55
N LEU A 134 3.32 -9.52 0.29
CA LEU A 134 4.53 -9.22 1.04
C LEU A 134 5.38 -10.45 1.41
N THR A 135 6.63 -10.19 1.77
CA THR A 135 7.57 -11.12 2.40
C THR A 135 8.23 -10.49 3.63
N LEU A 136 9.14 -11.22 4.25
CA LEU A 136 9.96 -10.77 5.38
C LEU A 136 11.43 -10.71 4.98
N LEU A 137 12.13 -9.75 5.56
CA LEU A 137 13.57 -9.60 5.53
C LEU A 137 14.17 -9.99 6.87
N ASP A 138 15.36 -10.57 6.86
CA ASP A 138 16.20 -10.76 8.04
C ASP A 138 16.87 -9.44 8.50
N ALA A 139 17.71 -9.52 9.53
CA ALA A 139 18.40 -8.36 10.10
C ALA A 139 19.44 -7.75 9.14
N GLU A 140 19.93 -8.55 8.19
CA GLU A 140 20.87 -8.17 7.15
C GLU A 140 20.17 -7.60 5.91
N GLY A 141 18.84 -7.67 5.86
CA GLY A 141 18.01 -7.17 4.75
C GLY A 141 17.79 -8.19 3.63
N ASN A 142 18.13 -9.47 3.83
CA ASN A 142 17.86 -10.52 2.85
C ASN A 142 16.42 -11.03 2.99
N GLU A 143 15.79 -11.33 1.87
CA GLU A 143 14.49 -12.01 1.87
C GLU A 143 14.60 -13.39 2.51
N LEU A 144 13.67 -13.72 3.40
CA LEU A 144 13.57 -15.07 3.93
C LEU A 144 13.21 -16.06 2.82
N ASP A 145 13.79 -17.27 2.88
CA ASP A 145 13.37 -18.37 2.01
C ASP A 145 11.89 -18.69 2.28
N MET A 146 11.05 -18.50 1.26
CA MET A 146 9.64 -18.84 1.28
C MET A 146 9.33 -20.06 0.41
N GLY A 147 10.34 -20.76 -0.12
CA GLY A 147 10.21 -21.99 -0.91
C GLY A 147 9.86 -21.79 -2.39
N THR A 148 9.21 -20.67 -2.73
CA THR A 148 8.98 -20.20 -4.11
C THR A 148 9.16 -18.70 -4.18
N GLY A 149 9.34 -18.15 -5.38
CA GLY A 149 9.35 -16.70 -5.60
C GLY A 149 7.96 -16.09 -5.50
N TYR A 150 7.90 -14.76 -5.38
CA TYR A 150 6.68 -14.00 -5.65
C TYR A 150 6.22 -14.21 -7.10
N ASP A 151 4.90 -14.22 -7.35
CA ASP A 151 4.29 -14.54 -8.65
C ASP A 151 4.65 -15.95 -9.19
N ASP A 152 5.02 -16.90 -8.32
CA ASP A 152 5.10 -18.31 -8.68
C ASP A 152 3.71 -18.96 -8.57
N PHE A 153 3.04 -19.18 -9.69
CA PHE A 153 1.66 -19.69 -9.70
C PHE A 153 1.56 -21.23 -9.70
N THR A 154 2.55 -21.91 -9.10
CA THR A 154 2.51 -23.37 -8.90
C THR A 154 1.83 -23.73 -7.57
N PRO A 155 1.37 -24.99 -7.40
CA PRO A 155 0.82 -25.45 -6.11
C PRO A 155 1.79 -25.30 -4.93
N SER A 156 3.10 -25.22 -5.18
CA SER A 156 4.12 -24.99 -4.16
C SER A 156 4.02 -23.62 -3.50
N SER A 157 3.30 -22.67 -4.10
CA SER A 157 3.07 -21.34 -3.55
C SER A 157 1.93 -21.27 -2.55
N ALA A 158 1.09 -22.30 -2.44
CA ALA A 158 0.05 -22.34 -1.39
C ALA A 158 0.71 -22.28 0.01
N PRO A 159 0.19 -21.51 0.99
CA PRO A 159 0.85 -21.36 2.29
C PRO A 159 1.14 -22.69 2.99
N GLY A 160 0.26 -23.68 2.82
CA GLY A 160 0.38 -25.03 3.37
C GLY A 160 1.00 -26.07 2.43
N ALA A 161 1.70 -25.66 1.36
CA ALA A 161 2.27 -26.58 0.39
C ALA A 161 3.22 -27.61 1.02
N GLU A 162 3.12 -28.85 0.55
CA GLU A 162 4.09 -29.89 0.85
C GLU A 162 5.29 -29.81 -0.12
N GLY A 163 6.41 -30.47 0.23
CA GLY A 163 7.59 -30.53 -0.64
C GLY A 163 8.52 -29.32 -0.62
N ILE A 164 8.19 -28.25 0.12
CA ILE A 164 9.11 -27.12 0.39
C ILE A 164 10.05 -27.41 1.57
N SER A 165 11.13 -26.63 1.68
CA SER A 165 12.13 -26.77 2.75
C SER A 165 11.51 -26.60 4.14
N ALA A 166 12.13 -27.20 5.17
CA ALA A 166 11.67 -27.02 6.55
C ALA A 166 11.79 -25.54 7.01
N GLU A 167 12.78 -24.83 6.49
CA GLU A 167 12.98 -23.41 6.72
C GLU A 167 11.87 -22.57 6.08
N ALA A 168 11.53 -22.81 4.81
CA ALA A 168 10.41 -22.16 4.14
C ALA A 168 9.09 -22.35 4.88
N ARG A 169 8.80 -23.58 5.37
CA ARG A 169 7.60 -23.82 6.19
C ARG A 169 7.59 -23.00 7.48
N LYS A 170 8.74 -22.90 8.15
CA LYS A 170 8.89 -22.10 9.38
C LYS A 170 8.68 -20.61 9.08
N ASN A 171 9.27 -20.10 8.01
CA ASN A 171 9.17 -18.69 7.60
C ASN A 171 7.72 -18.33 7.23
N ARG A 172 7.05 -19.15 6.41
CA ARG A 172 5.62 -19.01 6.10
C ARG A 172 4.76 -19.05 7.36
N ALA A 173 5.05 -19.95 8.32
CA ALA A 173 4.30 -20.01 9.58
C ALA A 173 4.47 -18.74 10.43
N VAL A 174 5.67 -18.16 10.49
CA VAL A 174 5.92 -16.88 11.16
C VAL A 174 5.14 -15.75 10.48
N LEU A 175 5.19 -15.70 9.15
CA LEU A 175 4.47 -14.74 8.34
C LEU A 175 2.96 -14.82 8.60
N VAL A 176 2.35 -15.99 8.38
CA VAL A 176 0.91 -16.23 8.60
C VAL A 176 0.48 -15.87 10.01
N LYS A 177 1.25 -16.28 11.03
CA LYS A 177 0.88 -16.05 12.43
C LYS A 177 0.71 -14.57 12.74
N VAL A 178 1.73 -13.76 12.45
CA VAL A 178 1.71 -12.33 12.80
C VAL A 178 0.70 -11.57 11.94
N MET A 179 0.59 -11.87 10.64
CA MET A 179 -0.44 -11.26 9.79
C MET A 179 -1.84 -11.57 10.30
N THR A 180 -2.12 -12.81 10.69
CA THR A 180 -3.42 -13.22 11.26
C THR A 180 -3.70 -12.49 12.57
N GLU A 181 -2.73 -12.40 13.47
CA GLU A 181 -2.87 -11.66 14.74
C GLU A 181 -3.17 -10.16 14.52
N CYS A 182 -2.77 -9.61 13.37
CA CYS A 182 -2.99 -8.22 13.00
C CYS A 182 -4.27 -7.95 12.21
N GLY A 183 -5.11 -8.96 11.99
CA GLY A 183 -6.40 -8.83 11.28
C GLY A 183 -6.29 -9.00 9.77
N PHE A 184 -5.37 -9.85 9.31
CA PHE A 184 -5.30 -10.30 7.92
C PHE A 184 -5.67 -11.78 7.78
N LYS A 185 -6.18 -12.15 6.61
CA LYS A 185 -6.51 -13.52 6.21
C LYS A 185 -5.55 -13.94 5.09
N PRO A 186 -4.79 -15.05 5.23
CA PRO A 186 -3.92 -15.52 4.16
C PRO A 186 -4.74 -16.03 2.97
N SER A 187 -4.21 -15.85 1.76
CA SER A 187 -4.68 -16.57 0.56
C SER A 187 -4.55 -18.08 0.74
N THR A 188 -5.38 -18.86 0.06
CA THR A 188 -5.27 -20.33 0.07
C THR A 188 -4.27 -20.86 -0.95
N THR A 189 -3.88 -20.03 -1.93
CA THR A 189 -3.04 -20.43 -3.07
C THR A 189 -1.71 -19.69 -3.15
N GLU A 190 -1.55 -18.58 -2.42
CA GLU A 190 -0.39 -17.68 -2.54
C GLU A 190 0.15 -17.34 -1.15
N TRP A 191 1.39 -17.73 -0.84
CA TRP A 191 1.97 -17.51 0.49
C TRP A 191 2.19 -16.04 0.83
N TRP A 192 2.30 -15.17 -0.18
CA TRP A 192 2.57 -13.74 -0.02
C TRP A 192 1.31 -12.90 0.16
N HIS A 193 0.13 -13.41 -0.20
CA HIS A 193 -1.09 -12.62 -0.33
C HIS A 193 -1.94 -12.64 0.94
N TYR A 194 -2.33 -11.46 1.40
CA TYR A 194 -3.09 -11.26 2.63
C TYR A 194 -4.23 -10.23 2.43
N ASP A 195 -5.46 -10.67 2.70
CA ASP A 195 -6.65 -9.82 2.70
C ASP A 195 -6.88 -9.24 4.10
N SER A 196 -7.18 -7.94 4.22
CA SER A 196 -7.65 -7.36 5.49
C SER A 196 -8.99 -7.99 5.88
N ASP A 197 -9.18 -8.34 7.15
CA ASP A 197 -10.39 -9.05 7.62
C ASP A 197 -11.72 -8.28 7.48
N ASP A 198 -11.65 -6.98 7.20
CA ASP A 198 -12.75 -6.04 7.00
C ASP A 198 -12.86 -5.56 5.55
N TRP A 199 -12.26 -6.26 4.59
CA TRP A 199 -12.21 -5.85 3.18
C TRP A 199 -13.60 -5.64 2.55
N GLU A 200 -14.62 -6.37 3.03
CA GLU A 200 -15.98 -6.34 2.50
C GLU A 200 -16.62 -4.94 2.60
N GLN A 201 -16.18 -4.11 3.54
CA GLN A 201 -16.74 -2.78 3.77
C GLN A 201 -16.26 -1.70 2.78
N TYR A 202 -15.26 -2.02 1.95
CA TYR A 202 -14.60 -1.04 1.08
C TYR A 202 -15.00 -1.21 -0.37
N ASP A 203 -15.38 -0.12 -1.04
CA ASP A 203 -15.68 -0.16 -2.48
C ASP A 203 -14.46 -0.50 -3.35
N ILE A 204 -14.73 -1.08 -4.51
CA ILE A 204 -13.75 -1.21 -5.59
C ILE A 204 -13.42 0.18 -6.13
N LEU A 205 -12.12 0.47 -6.27
CA LEU A 205 -11.63 1.73 -6.79
C LEU A 205 -10.95 1.55 -8.15
N ASP A 206 -11.03 2.60 -8.97
CA ASP A 206 -10.30 2.71 -10.24
C ASP A 206 -9.58 4.07 -10.37
N THR A 207 -9.23 4.66 -9.23
CA THR A 207 -8.46 5.89 -9.18
C THR A 207 -7.02 5.60 -9.60
N GLY A 208 -6.52 6.26 -10.65
CA GLY A 208 -5.14 6.07 -11.09
C GLY A 208 -4.12 6.60 -10.07
N PHE A 209 -2.90 6.07 -10.13
CA PHE A 209 -1.77 6.53 -9.31
C PHE A 209 -1.41 8.02 -9.51
N PRO A 210 -1.45 8.62 -10.72
CA PRO A 210 -1.15 10.06 -10.87
C PRO A 210 -2.12 10.97 -10.11
N GLN A 211 -3.32 10.48 -9.80
CA GLN A 211 -4.30 11.18 -8.97
C GLN A 211 -4.04 10.99 -7.47
N LEU A 212 -3.16 10.07 -7.09
CA LEU A 212 -2.78 9.76 -5.70
C LEU A 212 -1.41 10.33 -5.33
N THR A 213 -0.60 10.76 -6.30
CA THR A 213 0.69 11.39 -6.05
C THR A 213 0.52 12.85 -5.65
N GLN A 214 0.55 13.11 -4.35
CA GLN A 214 1.09 14.38 -3.82
C GLN A 214 2.60 14.25 -3.63
#